data_AF-A0A7J9GK42-F1
#
_entry.id   AF-A0A7J9GK42-F1
#
_cell.length_a   1.000
_cell.length_b   1.000
_cell.length_c   1.000
_cell.angle_alpha   90.00
_cell.angle_beta   90.00
_cell.angle_gamma   90.00
#
_symmetry.space_group_name_H-M   'P 1'
#
loop_
_entity.id
_entity.type
_entity.pdbx_description
1 polymer ?
#
loop_
_entity_poly.entity_id
_entity_poly.type
_entity_poly.pdbx_seq_one_letter_code
_entity_poly.pdbx_strand_id
1 'polypeptide(L)'
;MVGKNCFAIASDRRLGVQLQTIATDFQRIYKVHDRLFLGLSGLATDAQTLYQRLVFRHKLYQLREERDMKPETFANLVSAILYEKRSV
;
A
#
# COMPACT_ATOMS: atom_id res chain seq x y z
N MET A 1 -12.67 5.42 6.83
CA MET A 1 -13.83 5.44 7.76
C MET A 1 -14.26 4.01 8.00
N VAL A 2 -14.64 3.66 9.23
CA VAL A 2 -15.10 2.30 9.59
C VAL A 2 -16.56 2.39 10.04
N GLY A 3 -17.40 1.49 9.54
CA GLY A 3 -18.80 1.35 9.92
C GLY A 3 -19.07 -0.04 10.49
N LYS A 4 -20.34 -0.35 10.77
CA LYS A 4 -20.73 -1.69 11.23
C LYS A 4 -20.52 -2.70 10.10
N ASN A 5 -19.53 -3.59 10.26
CA ASN A 5 -19.13 -4.63 9.29
C ASN A 5 -18.65 -4.10 7.92
N CYS A 6 -18.23 -2.83 7.83
CA CYS A 6 -17.72 -2.27 6.58
C CYS A 6 -16.66 -1.22 6.85
N PHE A 7 -15.89 -0.90 5.81
CA PHE A 7 -14.99 0.24 5.82
C PHE A 7 -14.99 0.89 4.44
N ALA A 8 -14.70 2.19 4.43
CA ALA A 8 -14.54 2.97 3.22
C ALA A 8 -13.15 3.61 3.20
N ILE A 9 -12.49 3.52 2.05
CA ILE A 9 -11.21 4.17 1.75
C ILE A 9 -11.44 5.09 0.55
N ALA A 10 -11.10 6.37 0.72
CA ALA A 10 -11.17 7.37 -0.34
C ALA A 10 -9.84 8.13 -0.37
N SER A 11 -9.42 8.52 -1.56
CA SER A 11 -8.21 9.30 -1.77
C SER A 11 -8.34 10.15 -3.03
N ASP A 12 -7.77 11.34 -2.99
CA ASP A 12 -7.53 12.13 -4.20
C ASP A 12 -6.59 11.37 -5.15
N ARG A 13 -6.85 11.48 -6.46
CA ARG A 13 -6.08 10.87 -7.55
C ARG A 13 -5.24 11.89 -8.32
N ARG A 14 -5.17 13.14 -7.85
CA ARG A 14 -4.29 14.15 -8.43
C ARG A 14 -2.82 13.82 -8.16
N LEU A 15 -2.01 13.87 -9.21
CA LEU A 15 -0.56 13.94 -9.17
C LEU A 15 -0.14 15.36 -9.58
N GLY A 16 0.55 16.06 -8.69
CA GLY A 16 1.03 17.41 -8.96
C GLY A 16 2.52 17.57 -8.63
N VAL A 17 3.17 18.45 -9.36
CA VAL A 17 4.58 18.83 -9.20
C VAL A 17 4.68 20.34 -9.35
N GLN A 18 5.32 21.03 -8.40
CA GLN A 18 5.55 22.48 -8.44
C GLN A 18 4.29 23.30 -8.86
N LEU A 19 3.16 23.04 -8.18
CA LEU A 19 1.85 23.67 -8.46
C LEU A 19 1.20 23.31 -9.80
N GLN A 20 1.83 22.49 -10.64
CA GLN A 20 1.23 21.96 -11.88
C GLN A 20 0.54 20.63 -11.62
N THR A 21 -0.62 20.42 -12.26
CA THR A 21 -1.30 19.11 -12.26
C THR A 21 -0.79 18.30 -13.45
N ILE A 22 -0.17 17.16 -13.16
CA ILE A 22 0.33 16.21 -14.17
C ILE A 22 -0.78 15.25 -14.60
N ALA A 23 -1.50 14.71 -13.62
CA ALA A 23 -2.53 13.71 -13.84
C ALA A 23 -3.62 13.80 -12.76
N THR A 24 -4.81 13.30 -13.07
CA THR A 24 -5.97 13.25 -12.16
C THR A 24 -6.45 11.83 -11.90
N ASP A 25 -5.76 10.83 -12.44
CA ASP A 25 -6.08 9.42 -12.38
C ASP A 25 -4.97 8.60 -11.68
N PHE A 26 -4.09 9.24 -10.91
CA PHE A 26 -3.00 8.56 -10.21
C PHE A 26 -3.53 7.57 -9.15
N GLN A 27 -3.03 6.34 -9.21
CA GLN A 27 -3.42 5.29 -8.27
C GLN A 27 -2.73 5.50 -6.92
N ARG A 28 -3.53 5.65 -5.85
CA ARG A 28 -3.05 5.70 -4.46
C ARG A 28 -3.50 4.53 -3.60
N ILE A 29 -4.60 3.89 -3.98
CA ILE A 29 -5.17 2.75 -3.27
C ILE A 29 -4.93 1.50 -4.13
N TYR A 30 -4.32 0.49 -3.52
CA TYR A 30 -3.93 -0.76 -4.16
C TYR A 30 -4.65 -1.92 -3.48
N LYS A 31 -5.19 -2.83 -4.28
CA LYS A 31 -5.74 -4.10 -3.79
C LYS A 31 -4.60 -5.11 -3.74
N VAL A 32 -4.27 -5.59 -2.54
CA VAL A 32 -3.24 -6.64 -2.38
C VAL A 32 -3.87 -8.01 -2.59
N HIS A 33 -5.02 -8.25 -1.95
CA HIS A 33 -5.90 -9.40 -2.15
C HIS A 33 -7.32 -9.04 -1.68
N ASP A 34 -8.27 -9.98 -1.71
CA ASP A 34 -9.70 -9.68 -1.48
C ASP A 34 -10.05 -9.10 -0.11
N ARG A 35 -9.18 -9.33 0.89
CA ARG A 35 -9.40 -8.88 2.28
C ARG A 35 -8.43 -7.79 2.70
N LEU A 36 -7.64 -7.23 1.78
CA LEU A 36 -6.61 -6.26 2.10
C LEU A 36 -6.40 -5.21 1.01
N PHE A 37 -6.58 -3.96 1.41
CA PHE A 37 -6.25 -2.79 0.62
C PHE A 37 -5.14 -2.00 1.29
N LEU A 38 -4.28 -1.39 0.47
CA LEU A 38 -3.17 -0.56 0.90
C LEU A 38 -3.30 0.82 0.28
N GLY A 39 -3.36 1.87 1.09
CA GLY A 39 -3.22 3.25 0.64
C GLY A 39 -1.77 3.71 0.79
N LEU A 40 -1.16 4.18 -0.29
CA LEU A 40 0.18 4.79 -0.25
C LEU A 40 0.10 6.26 -0.66
N SER A 41 0.80 7.09 0.10
CA SER A 41 0.94 8.53 -0.10
C SER A 41 2.40 8.95 0.06
N GLY A 42 2.71 10.20 -0.30
CA GLY A 42 4.07 10.71 -0.32
C GLY A 42 4.61 10.79 -1.74
N LEU A 43 5.94 10.66 -1.87
CA LEU A 43 6.62 10.70 -3.16
C LEU A 43 6.15 9.53 -4.06
N ALA A 44 5.80 9.84 -5.31
CA ALA A 44 5.22 8.86 -6.22
C ALA A 44 6.15 7.66 -6.49
N THR A 45 7.45 7.91 -6.62
CA THR A 45 8.46 6.87 -6.84
C THR A 45 8.58 5.96 -5.63
N ASP A 46 8.62 6.52 -4.41
CA ASP A 46 8.69 5.74 -3.18
C ASP A 46 7.46 4.85 -3.00
N ALA A 47 6.26 5.39 -3.28
CA ALA A 47 5.02 4.64 -3.23
C ALA A 47 5.03 3.46 -4.22
N GLN A 48 5.47 3.67 -5.46
CA GLN A 48 5.56 2.61 -6.47
C GLN A 48 6.55 1.51 -6.06
N THR A 49 7.76 1.88 -5.62
CA THR A 49 8.78 0.92 -5.20
C THR A 49 8.34 0.15 -3.96
N LEU A 50 7.76 0.82 -2.97
CA LEU A 50 7.27 0.18 -1.76
C LEU A 50 6.13 -0.80 -2.06
N TYR A 51 5.18 -0.42 -2.90
CA TYR A 51 4.10 -1.31 -3.35
C TYR A 51 4.64 -2.58 -3.99
N GLN A 52 5.58 -2.46 -4.94
CA GLN A 52 6.20 -3.61 -5.61
C GLN A 52 6.89 -4.55 -4.61
N ARG A 53 7.65 -4.00 -3.65
CA ARG A 53 8.32 -4.79 -2.60
C ARG A 53 7.31 -5.52 -1.71
N LEU A 54 6.24 -4.85 -1.29
CA LEU A 54 5.21 -5.43 -0.43
C LEU A 54 4.44 -6.56 -1.12
N VAL A 55 4.02 -6.34 -2.38
CA VAL A 55 3.33 -7.37 -3.17
C VAL A 55 4.24 -8.57 -3.41
N PHE A 56 5.51 -8.35 -3.72
CA PHE A 56 6.47 -9.43 -3.89
C PHE A 56 6.60 -10.29 -2.63
N ARG A 57 6.77 -9.66 -1.46
CA ARG A 57 6.84 -10.36 -0.17
C ARG A 57 5.55 -11.10 0.16
N HIS A 58 4.39 -10.51 -0.12
CA HIS A 58 3.10 -11.16 0.04
C HIS A 58 2.94 -12.40 -0.85
N LYS A 59 3.31 -12.30 -2.14
CA LYS A 59 3.26 -13.45 -3.07
C LYS A 59 4.19 -14.59 -2.65
N LEU A 60 5.40 -14.28 -2.17
CA LEU A 60 6.29 -15.29 -1.63
C LEU A 60 5.70 -15.99 -0.39
N TYR A 61 5.06 -15.23 0.49
CA TYR A 61 4.35 -15.78 1.65
C TYR A 61 3.20 -16.69 1.20
N GLN A 62 2.41 -16.25 0.21
CA GLN A 62 1.30 -17.02 -0.33
C GLN A 62 1.75 -18.35 -0.94
N LEU A 63 2.87 -18.35 -1.68
CA LEU A 63 3.46 -19.58 -2.24
C LEU A 63 3.97 -20.55 -1.16
N ARG A 64 4.49 -20.02 -0.05
CA ARG A 64 5.06 -20.83 1.04
C ARG A 64 3.99 -21.43 1.95
N GLU A 65 2.95 -20.66 2.25
CA GLU A 65 1.95 -20.98 3.26
C GLU A 65 0.60 -21.40 2.64
N GLU A 66 0.51 -21.39 1.31
CA GLU A 66 -0.69 -21.68 0.52
C GLU A 66 -1.93 -20.85 0.94
N ARG A 67 -1.71 -19.66 1.50
CA ARG A 67 -2.78 -18.78 2.00
C ARG A 67 -2.41 -17.31 1.91
N ASP A 68 -3.44 -16.48 1.81
CA ASP A 68 -3.28 -15.03 1.88
C ASP A 68 -2.80 -14.62 3.28
N MET A 69 -1.86 -13.65 3.30
CA MET A 69 -1.40 -13.03 4.53
C MET A 69 -2.55 -12.32 5.24
N LYS A 70 -2.67 -12.51 6.55
CA LYS A 70 -3.66 -11.77 7.37
C LYS A 70 -3.30 -10.28 7.41
N PRO A 71 -4.28 -9.35 7.47
CA PRO A 71 -4.02 -7.90 7.54
C PRO A 71 -3.07 -7.48 8.65
N GLU A 72 -3.19 -8.08 9.83
CA GLU A 72 -2.30 -7.83 10.98
C GLU A 72 -0.84 -8.19 10.68
N THR A 73 -0.61 -9.35 10.06
CA THR A 73 0.74 -9.81 9.66
C THR A 73 1.32 -8.92 8.57
N PHE A 74 0.49 -8.51 7.61
CA PHE A 74 0.90 -7.58 6.56
C PHE A 74 1.26 -6.20 7.12
N ALA A 75 0.52 -5.69 8.11
CA ALA A 75 0.85 -4.44 8.79
C ALA A 75 2.21 -4.49 9.50
N ASN A 76 2.53 -5.64 10.13
CA ASN A 76 3.86 -5.86 10.73
C ASN A 76 4.97 -5.89 9.68
N LEU A 77 4.74 -6.54 8.53
CA LEU A 77 5.67 -6.53 7.40
C LEU A 77 5.92 -5.11 6.88
N VAL A 78 4.85 -4.32 6.69
CA VAL A 78 4.95 -2.90 6.27
C VAL A 78 5.81 -2.12 7.25
N SER A 79 5.53 -2.26 8.56
CA SER A 79 6.26 -1.55 9.61
C SER A 79 7.75 -1.90 9.62
N ALA A 80 8.08 -3.18 9.49
CA ALA A 80 9.47 -3.63 9.41
C ALA A 80 10.20 -3.05 8.19
N ILE A 81 9.60 -3.11 7.00
CA ILE A 81 10.21 -2.59 5.76
C ILE A 81 10.43 -1.08 5.83
N LEU A 82 9.49 -0.33 6.40
CA LEU A 82 9.65 1.12 6.56
C LEU A 82 10.75 1.44 7.58
N TYR A 83 10.83 0.68 8.67
CA TYR A 83 11.84 0.91 9.71
C TYR A 83 13.26 0.57 9.27
N GLU A 84 13.44 -0.43 8.39
CA GLU A 84 14.74 -0.78 7.77
C GLU A 84 15.44 0.41 7.09
N LYS A 85 14.66 1.38 6.61
CA LYS A 85 15.17 2.56 5.88
C LYS A 85 14.98 3.86 6.65
N ARG A 86 14.71 3.78 7.96
CA ARG A 86 14.63 4.96 8.82
C ARG A 86 16.03 5.54 9.00
N SER A 87 16.26 6.74 8.46
CA SER A 87 17.42 7.54 8.81
C SER A 87 17.38 7.89 10.29
N VAL A 88 18.53 7.76 10.95
CA VAL A 88 18.78 8.26 12.31
C VAL A 88 18.98 9.77 12.25
#